data_AF-A0A0B2VIG0-F1
#
_entry.id   AF-A0A0B2VIG0-F1
#
_cell.length_a   1.000
_cell.length_b   1.000
_cell.length_c   1.000
_cell.angle_alpha   90.00
_cell.angle_beta   90.00
_cell.angle_gamma   90.00
#
_symmetry.space_group_name_H-M   'P 1'
#
loop_
_entity.id
_entity.type
_entity.pdbx_description
1 polymer ?
#
loop_
_entity_poly.entity_id
_entity_poly.type
_entity_poly.pdbx_seq_one_letter_code
_entity_poly.pdbx_strand_id
1 'polypeptide(L)' 'MESTGLPGMIQISTEARDLLNEHYQQFSCTKRGEVEVKGKGVLTTYWLDEKKKQQQQIINIPL' A
#
# COMPACT_ATOMS: atom_id res chain seq x y z
N MET A 1 2.72 -7.21 16.13
CA MET A 1 2.09 -7.00 14.81
C MET A 1 2.85 -7.79 13.75
N GLU A 2 3.08 -9.07 14.00
CA GLU A 2 3.99 -9.91 13.18
C GLU A 2 3.34 -11.27 12.82
N SER A 3 2.27 -11.65 13.51
CA SER A 3 1.60 -12.95 13.33
C SER A 3 0.67 -13.03 12.11
N THR A 4 0.44 -11.92 11.40
CA THR A 4 -0.44 -11.84 10.20
C THR A 4 0.26 -11.33 8.95
N GLY A 5 1.59 -11.20 9.00
CA GLY A 5 2.40 -10.77 7.86
C GLY A 5 2.45 -11.84 6.78
N LEU A 6 2.25 -11.45 5.51
CA LEU A 6 2.54 -12.33 4.38
C LEU A 6 4.03 -12.16 4.01
N PRO A 7 4.77 -13.25 3.77
CA PRO A 7 6.16 -13.15 3.35
C PRO A 7 6.24 -12.40 2.02
N GLY A 8 7.12 -11.40 1.96
CA GLY A 8 7.29 -10.55 0.77
C GLY A 8 6.31 -9.37 0.68
N MET A 9 5.41 -9.18 1.64
CA MET A 9 4.53 -8.02 1.70
C MET A 9 4.81 -7.18 2.96
N ILE A 10 4.82 -5.85 2.80
CA ILE A 10 5.04 -4.92 3.91
C ILE A 10 3.68 -4.43 4.40
N GLN A 11 3.36 -4.72 5.66
CA GLN A 11 2.15 -4.25 6.32
C GLN A 11 2.37 -2.84 6.88
N ILE A 12 1.46 -1.92 6.60
CA ILE A 12 1.48 -0.54 7.10
C ILE A 12 0.13 -0.15 7.71
N SER A 13 0.14 0.77 8.67
CA SER A 13 -1.07 1.36 9.26
C SER A 13 -1.64 2.47 8.37
N THR A 14 -2.87 2.91 8.63
CA THR A 14 -3.49 4.06 7.92
C THR A 14 -2.63 5.32 7.96
N GLU A 15 -2.04 5.64 9.11
CA GLU A 15 -1.17 6.82 9.28
C GLU A 15 0.07 6.75 8.39
N ALA A 16 0.71 5.57 8.33
CA ALA A 16 1.86 5.34 7.48
C ALA A 16 1.49 5.41 5.99
N ARG A 17 0.30 4.92 5.60
CA ARG A 17 -0.23 5.06 4.24
C ARG A 17 -0.40 6.52 3.85
N ASP A 18 -0.92 7.33 4.76
CA ASP A 18 -1.19 8.75 4.52
C ASP A 18 0.11 9.52 4.27
N LEU A 19 1.11 9.33 5.14
CA LEU A 19 2.47 9.85 4.98
C LEU A 19 3.12 9.39 3.67
N LEU A 20 2.99 8.10 3.33
CA LEU A 20 3.51 7.56 2.07
C LEU A 20 2.84 8.20 0.85
N ASN A 21 1.54 8.44 0.91
CA ASN A 21 0.82 9.08 -0.19
C ASN A 21 1.21 10.56 -0.34
N GLU A 22 1.41 11.27 0.77
CA GLU A 22 1.84 12.67 0.79
C GLU A 22 3.26 12.85 0.24
N HIS A 23 4.21 12.03 0.70
CA HIS A 23 5.63 12.17 0.33
C HIS A 23 6.02 11.37 -0.92
N TYR A 24 5.31 10.28 -1.23
CA TYR A 24 5.72 9.31 -2.25
C TYR A 24 4.52 8.72 -3.02
N GLN A 25 3.85 9.55 -3.83
CA GLN A 25 2.72 9.17 -4.71
C GLN A 25 3.01 8.03 -5.71
N GLN A 26 4.27 7.65 -5.87
CA GLN A 26 4.70 6.54 -6.72
C GLN A 26 4.40 5.16 -6.12
N PHE A 27 4.22 5.03 -4.80
CA PHE A 27 3.87 3.76 -4.16
C PHE A 27 2.36 3.57 -4.08
N SER A 28 1.91 2.35 -4.33
CA SER A 28 0.51 1.97 -4.15
C SER A 28 0.32 1.26 -2.82
N CYS A 29 -0.87 1.39 -2.23
CA CYS A 29 -1.21 0.70 -1.00
C CYS A 29 -2.58 0.02 -1.16
N THR A 30 -2.67 -1.26 -0.79
CA THR A 30 -3.89 -2.06 -0.90
C THR A 30 -4.51 -2.27 0.48
N LYS A 31 -5.81 -1.95 0.65
CA LYS A 31 -6.49 -2.14 1.94
C LYS A 31 -6.59 -3.64 2.25
N ARG A 32 -5.98 -4.06 3.36
CA ARG A 32 -6.07 -5.45 3.86
C ARG A 32 -7.39 -5.65 4.61
N GLY A 33 -7.76 -4.65 5.42
CA GLY A 33 -8.89 -4.70 6.32
C GLY A 33 -8.52 -4.23 7.72
N GLU A 34 -9.45 -4.47 8.63
CA GLU A 34 -9.40 -4.03 10.01
C GLU A 34 -8.87 -5.14 10.91
N VAL A 35 -7.95 -4.79 11.81
CA VAL A 35 -7.32 -5.71 12.76
C VAL A 35 -7.58 -5.19 14.15
N GLU A 36 -8.22 -6.01 14.98
CA GLU A 36 -8.42 -5.69 16.39
C GLU A 36 -7.11 -5.90 17.17
N VAL A 37 -6.59 -4.82 17.75
CA VAL A 37 -5.40 -4.85 18.59
C VAL A 37 -5.85 -4.60 20.02
N LYS A 38 -5.62 -5.60 20.89
CA LYS A 38 -5.88 -5.47 22.32
C LYS A 38 -5.17 -4.24 22.88
N GLY A 39 -5.94 -3.29 23.41
CA GLY A 39 -5.45 -2.03 23.98
C GLY A 39 -5.43 -0.82 23.03
N LYS A 40 -5.61 -1.01 21.71
CA LYS A 40 -5.76 0.10 20.74
C LYS A 40 -7.10 0.11 20.00
N GLY A 41 -7.87 -0.97 20.10
CA GLY A 41 -9.12 -1.12 19.36
C GLY A 41 -8.88 -1.61 17.93
N VAL A 42 -9.80 -1.28 17.03
CA VAL A 42 -9.76 -1.73 15.65
C VAL A 42 -8.90 -0.80 14.82
N LEU A 43 -7.82 -1.33 14.23
CA LEU A 43 -6.88 -0.60 13.39
C LEU A 43 -6.99 -1.07 11.94
N THR A 44 -7.20 -0.14 11.02
CA THR A 44 -7.15 -0.46 9.59
C THR A 44 -5.69 -0.60 9.14
N THR A 45 -5.42 -1.66 8.39
CA THR A 45 -4.08 -1.98 7.88
C THR A 45 -4.10 -2.09 6.37
N TYR A 46 -2.97 -1.78 5.76
CA TYR A 46 -2.76 -1.76 4.32
C TYR A 46 -1.48 -2.53 3.99
N TRP A 47 -1.45 -3.09 2.78
CA TRP A 47 -0.24 -3.63 2.19
C TRP A 47 0.41 -2.55 1.34
N LEU A 48 1.71 -2.34 1.51
CA LEU A 48 2.50 -1.54 0.61
C LEU A 48 2.81 -2.39 -0.63
N ASP A 49 2.31 -1.92 -1.77
CA ASP A 49 2.56 -2.51 -3.08
C ASP A 49 3.75 -1.81 -3.75
N GLU A 50 4.20 -2.35 -4.86
CA GLU A 50 5.34 -1.82 -5.60
C GLU A 50 5.02 -0.49 -6.28
N LYS A 51 6.07 0.19 -6.75
CA LYS A 51 5.89 1.46 -7.46
C LYS A 51 5.08 1.22 -8.72
N LYS A 52 4.05 2.05 -8.97
CA LYS A 52 3.32 1.99 -10.24
C LYS A 52 4.32 2.21 -11.37
N LYS A 53 4.61 1.15 -12.14
CA LYS A 53 5.30 1.31 -13.42
C LYS A 53 4.40 2.15 -14.30
N GLN A 54 4.83 3.36 -14.64
CA GLN A 54 4.16 4.16 -15.65
C GLN A 54 4.12 3.32 -16.91
N GLN A 55 2.92 2.87 -17.29
CA GLN A 55 2.71 2.13 -18.51
C GLN A 55 3.04 3.10 -19.65
N GLN A 56 4.20 2.93 -20.27
CA GLN A 56 4.58 3.66 -21.47
C GLN A 56 3.51 3.36 -22.52
N GLN A 57 2.61 4.32 -22.77
CA GLN A 57 1.74 4.25 -23.93
C GLN A 57 2.64 4.30 -25.16
N ILE A 58 2.70 3.17 -25.87
CA ILE A 58 3.24 3.10 -27.22
C ILE A 58 2.29 3.92 -28.09
N ILE A 59 2.66 5.17 -28.37
CA ILE A 59 1.94 6.00 -29.34
C ILE A 59 2.11 5.35 -30.72
N ASN A 60 1.06 4.69 -31.21
CA ASN A 60 1.05 4.12 -32.54
C ASN A 60 0.87 5.28 -33.53
N ILE A 61 1.97 5.80 -34.08
CA ILE A 61 1.94 6.82 -35.14
C ILE A 61 1.60 6.10 -36.46
N PRO A 62 0.43 6.35 -37.09
CA PRO A 62 0.18 5.86 -38.44
C PRO A 62 1.04 6.64 -39.45
N LEU A 63 1.52 5.91 -40.46
CA LEU A 63 2.38 6.36 -41.55
C LEU A 63 1.73 7.44 -42.43
#